data_AF-A0A1W6JY40-F1
#
_entry.id   AF-A0A1W6JY40-F1
#
_cell.length_a   1.000
_cell.length_b   1.000
_cell.length_c   1.000
_cell.angle_alpha   90.00
_cell.angle_beta   90.00
_cell.angle_gamma   90.00
#
_symmetry.space_group_name_H-M   'P 1'
#
loop_
_entity.id
_entity.type
_entity.pdbx_description
1 polymer ?
#
loop_
_entity_poly.entity_id
_entity_poly.type
_entity_poly.pdbx_seq_one_letter_code
_entity_poly.pdbx_strand_id
1 'polypeptide(L)' 'MSFILDLDSSECSFDPIEAIEYVKKQAIFKINNNNPYFKTIEEKYNIQIIQQKGDEVYFKIL' A
#
# COMPACT_ATOMS: atom_id res chain seq x y z
N MET A 1 11.41 -1.78 -13.09
CA MET A 1 10.03 -1.31 -13.33
C MET A 1 9.35 -1.19 -11.99
N SER A 2 8.76 -0.04 -11.67
CA SER A 2 7.87 0.06 -10.51
C SER A 2 6.46 -0.28 -10.96
N PHE A 3 5.83 -1.25 -10.32
CA PHE A 3 4.42 -1.59 -10.57
C PHE A 3 3.55 -1.06 -9.43
N ILE A 4 2.28 -0.83 -9.73
CA ILE A 4 1.31 -0.39 -8.73
C ILE A 4 0.62 -1.64 -8.19
N LEU A 5 0.72 -1.86 -6.88
CA LEU A 5 0.04 -2.92 -6.18
C LEU A 5 -1.20 -2.35 -5.49
N ASP A 6 -2.39 -2.80 -5.90
CA ASP A 6 -3.66 -2.42 -5.27
C ASP A 6 -3.91 -3.34 -4.07
N LEU A 7 -3.84 -2.76 -2.87
CA LEU A 7 -4.04 -3.45 -1.59
C LEU A 7 -5.53 -3.56 -1.20
N ASP A 8 -6.42 -2.85 -1.91
CA ASP A 8 -7.87 -2.96 -1.74
C ASP A 8 -8.46 -4.11 -2.57
N SER A 9 -7.74 -4.55 -3.60
CA SER A 9 -8.18 -5.64 -4.46
C SER A 9 -8.09 -6.99 -3.74
N SER A 10 -9.20 -7.73 -3.70
CA SER A 10 -9.27 -9.12 -3.18
C SER A 10 -8.38 -10.12 -3.93
N GLU A 11 -7.73 -9.69 -5.01
CA GLU A 11 -6.69 -10.45 -5.73
C GLU A 11 -5.43 -10.69 -4.88
N CYS A 12 -5.22 -9.89 -3.82
CA CYS A 12 -4.28 -10.22 -2.77
C CYS A 12 -4.89 -11.33 -1.88
N SER A 13 -4.86 -12.57 -2.37
CA SER A 13 -5.08 -13.77 -1.54
C SER A 13 -4.01 -13.96 -0.45
N PHE A 14 -2.95 -13.12 -0.49
CA PHE A 14 -1.93 -12.95 0.53
C PHE A 14 -2.19 -11.68 1.33
N ASP A 15 -2.03 -11.74 2.64
CA ASP A 15 -2.14 -10.58 3.54
C ASP A 15 -1.43 -9.34 2.95
N PRO A 16 -2.09 -8.17 2.86
CA PRO A 16 -1.51 -6.97 2.23
C PRO A 16 -0.18 -6.55 2.86
N ILE A 17 0.01 -6.86 4.14
CA ILE A 17 1.25 -6.65 4.88
C ILE A 17 2.40 -7.55 4.39
N GLU A 18 2.13 -8.82 4.10
CA GLU A 18 3.14 -9.74 3.55
C GLU A 18 3.51 -9.34 2.12
N ALA A 19 2.52 -8.94 1.31
CA ALA A 19 2.77 -8.43 -0.03
C ALA A 19 3.68 -7.19 0.01
N ILE A 20 3.42 -6.24 0.93
CA ILE A 20 4.29 -5.09 1.14
C ILE A 20 5.72 -5.52 1.46
N GLU A 21 5.93 -6.44 2.39
CA GLU A 21 7.27 -6.91 2.76
C GLU A 21 8.06 -7.48 1.57
N TYR A 22 7.37 -8.22 0.70
CA TYR A 22 8.01 -8.85 -0.46
C TYR A 22 8.39 -7.82 -1.55
N VAL A 23 7.57 -6.79 -1.76
CA VAL A 23 7.72 -5.86 -2.90
C VAL A 23 8.04 -4.41 -2.53
N LYS A 24 8.26 -4.08 -1.23
CA LYS A 24 8.43 -2.71 -0.70
C LYS A 24 9.44 -1.83 -1.44
N LYS A 25 10.51 -2.41 -1.98
CA LYS A 25 11.57 -1.68 -2.70
C LYS A 25 11.27 -1.43 -4.18
N GLN A 26 10.25 -2.09 -4.73
CA GLN A 26 10.01 -2.18 -6.17
C GLN A 26 8.56 -1.82 -6.57
N ALA A 27 7.65 -1.65 -5.60
CA ALA A 27 6.24 -1.35 -5.86
C ALA A 27 5.83 0.03 -5.33
N ILE A 28 4.80 0.60 -5.96
CA ILE A 28 3.98 1.68 -5.42
C ILE A 28 2.70 1.02 -4.91
N PHE A 29 2.35 1.28 -3.67
CA PHE A 29 1.14 0.73 -3.07
C PHE A 29 0.00 1.69 -3.27
N LYS A 30 -1.16 1.14 -3.59
CA LYS A 30 -2.42 1.85 -3.68
C LYS A 30 -3.37 1.23 -2.67
N ILE A 31 -3.99 2.04 -1.82
CA ILE A 31 -4.98 1.58 -0.85
C ILE A 31 -6.01 2.68 -0.62
N ASN A 32 -7.23 2.30 -0.24
CA ASN A 32 -8.22 3.26 0.23
C ASN A 32 -7.86 3.73 1.66
N ASN A 33 -7.94 5.02 1.92
CA ASN A 33 -7.71 5.62 3.24
C ASN A 33 -8.74 5.12 4.28
N ASN A 34 -9.94 4.72 3.82
CA ASN A 34 -10.96 4.11 4.68
C ASN A 34 -10.70 2.62 4.96
N ASN A 35 -9.68 2.03 4.34
CA ASN A 35 -9.32 0.64 4.56
C ASN A 35 -8.67 0.49 5.95
N PRO A 36 -9.13 -0.43 6.81
CA PRO A 36 -8.53 -0.64 8.13
C PRO A 36 -7.04 -0.99 8.08
N TYR A 37 -6.57 -1.59 6.98
CA TYR A 37 -5.15 -1.89 6.78
C TYR A 37 -4.30 -0.64 6.59
N PHE A 38 -4.84 0.47 6.07
CA PHE A 38 -4.07 1.70 5.85
C PHE A 38 -3.45 2.22 7.14
N LYS A 39 -4.26 2.29 8.20
CA LYS A 39 -3.78 2.69 9.53
C LYS A 39 -2.68 1.76 10.06
N THR A 40 -2.86 0.45 9.90
CA THR A 40 -1.83 -0.53 10.29
C THR A 40 -0.53 -0.35 9.49
N ILE A 41 -0.62 0.00 8.21
CA ILE A 41 0.54 0.24 7.36
C ILE A 41 1.26 1.53 7.76
N GLU A 42 0.53 2.61 8.05
CA GLU A 42 1.10 3.86 8.58
C GLU A 42 1.80 3.67 9.93
N GLU A 43 1.23 2.88 10.83
CA GLU A 43 1.82 2.63 12.15
C GLU A 43 3.03 1.69 12.09
N LYS A 44 3.02 0.72 11.16
CA LYS A 44 4.06 -0.31 11.05
C LYS A 44 5.23 0.09 10.15
N TYR A 45 4.99 0.93 9.15
CA TYR A 45 5.98 1.28 8.13
C TYR A 45 6.14 2.78 7.99
N ASN A 46 7.36 3.20 7.65
CA ASN A 46 7.60 4.58 7.26
C ASN A 46 7.16 4.76 5.80
N ILE A 47 5.97 5.32 5.59
CA ILE A 47 5.41 5.52 4.26
C ILE A 47 5.69 6.91 3.71
N GLN A 48 5.93 6.99 2.42
CA GLN A 48 5.96 8.23 1.65
C GLN A 48 4.76 8.27 0.73
N ILE A 49 3.80 9.15 1.04
CA ILE A 49 2.63 9.39 0.17
C ILE A 49 3.12 10.15 -1.07
N ILE A 50 2.85 9.58 -2.24
CA ILE A 50 3.22 10.14 -3.55
C ILE A 50 2.04 10.92 -4.12
N GLN A 51 0.84 10.39 -3.96
CA GLN A 51 -0.37 10.96 -4.52
C GLN A 51 -1.59 10.54 -3.72
N GLN A 52 -2.55 11.44 -3.58
CA GLN A 52 -3.86 11.15 -3.01
C GLN A 52 -4.95 11.63 -3.97
N LYS A 53 -5.93 10.79 -4.27
CA LYS A 53 -7.08 11.09 -5.13
C LYS A 53 -8.36 10.68 -4.42
N GLY A 54 -9.00 11.64 -3.76
CA GLY A 54 -10.14 11.35 -2.90
C GLY A 54 -9.75 10.39 -1.79
N ASP A 55 -10.42 9.24 -1.73
CA ASP A 55 -10.14 8.19 -0.76
C ASP A 55 -8.99 7.26 -1.16
N GLU A 56 -8.44 7.35 -2.37
CA GLU A 56 -7.32 6.50 -2.79
C GLU A 56 -5.98 7.16 -2.47
N VAL A 57 -5.12 6.44 -1.75
CA VAL A 57 -3.77 6.86 -1.37
C VAL A 57 -2.75 5.99 -2.10
N TYR A 58 -1.80 6.65 -2.77
CA TYR A 58 -0.66 6.04 -3.43
C TYR A 58 0.59 6.36 -2.63
N PHE A 59 1.31 5.33 -2.17
CA PHE A 59 2.46 5.49 -1.29
C PHE A 59 3.58 4.50 -1.60
N LYS A 60 4.78 4.80 -1.13
CA LYS A 60 5.95 3.90 -1.09
C LYS A 60 6.36 3.67 0.35
N ILE A 61 7.04 2.55 0.60
CA ILE A 61 7.73 2.30 1.86
C ILE A 61 9.17 2.80 1.74
N LEU A 62 9.66 3.49 2.77
CA LEU A 62 11.06 3.96 2.89
C LEU A 62 11.97 2.92 3.54
#